data_AF-A0A6M3LJB1-F1
#
_entry.id   AF-A0A6M3LJB1-F1
#
_cell.length_a   1.000
_cell.length_b   1.000
_cell.length_c   1.000
_cell.angle_alpha   90.00
_cell.angle_beta   90.00
_cell.angle_gamma   90.00
#
_symmetry.space_group_name_H-M   'P 1'
#
loop_
_entity.id
_entity.type
_entity.pdbx_description
1 polymer ?
#
loop_
_entity_poly.entity_id
_entity_poly.type
_entity_poly.pdbx_seq_one_letter_code
_entity_poly.pdbx_strand_id
1 'polypeptide(L)'
;MINEWKPISRAQEQFLALPDTIKEGLFGGSAGPGKSEILMMYPIVREFIKHSRFKALFTRRTYGELKLEIIPRSRELYTAFGGKFNKSDLVWEFPSVSGLNHSKSPQGVGALIFFGHVENEDDVHKYDSMEINLFLPDEVQTFTELMYLYIAFTRVRTSYPELPALIRAAAMPGNIGHCIDYGEVLTPKGWIDIKDIKVGDSIYEVDSNGYLISSQVFQKHEHKFDGELLEINSPHLHISCTPEHSIARKNANKYRDNFVLTPANELPFQAQIRKSVNYNGEQFPLNIKIANKEIPYILYLKLLGWFLSEGYTLEEDYLVGICQSKEENRTE
;
A
#
# COMPACT_ATOMS: atom_id res chain seq x y z
N MET A 1 6.85 -35.02 -6.48
CA MET A 1 6.60 -33.76 -7.20
C MET A 1 5.21 -33.30 -6.81
N ILE A 2 5.05 -32.04 -6.41
CA ILE A 2 3.74 -31.48 -6.10
C ILE A 2 3.03 -31.28 -7.44
N ASN A 3 2.16 -32.22 -7.82
CA ASN A 3 1.33 -32.11 -9.02
C ASN A 3 0.03 -31.32 -8.76
N GLU A 4 -0.15 -30.80 -7.55
CA GLU A 4 -1.39 -30.17 -7.15
C GLU A 4 -1.08 -28.92 -6.31
N TRP A 5 -1.14 -27.75 -6.94
CA TRP A 5 -1.17 -26.46 -6.25
C TRP A 5 -2.64 -26.11 -5.95
N LYS A 6 -2.92 -25.60 -4.75
CA LYS A 6 -4.28 -25.17 -4.36
C LYS A 6 -4.24 -23.78 -3.72
N PRO A 7 -5.25 -22.93 -3.99
CA PRO A 7 -5.39 -21.68 -3.26
C PRO A 7 -5.60 -21.97 -1.77
N ILE A 8 -5.01 -21.14 -0.93
CA ILE A 8 -5.04 -21.30 0.54
C ILE A 8 -6.12 -20.45 1.20
N SER A 9 -6.82 -19.60 0.43
CA SER A 9 -7.88 -18.74 0.94
C SER A 9 -9.01 -18.54 -0.06
N ARG A 10 -10.21 -18.27 0.45
CA ARG A 10 -11.38 -17.89 -0.36
C ARG A 10 -11.13 -16.68 -1.25
N ALA A 11 -10.33 -15.71 -0.80
CA ALA A 11 -9.99 -14.54 -1.59
C ALA A 11 -9.19 -14.93 -2.85
N GLN A 12 -8.23 -15.85 -2.71
CA GLN A 12 -7.47 -16.36 -3.85
C GLN A 12 -8.37 -17.15 -4.82
N GLU A 13 -9.29 -17.97 -4.30
CA GLU A 13 -10.28 -18.67 -5.14
C GLU A 13 -11.13 -17.70 -5.95
N GLN A 14 -11.64 -16.64 -5.31
CA GLN A 14 -12.43 -15.61 -5.98
C GLN A 14 -11.64 -14.87 -7.05
N PHE A 15 -10.37 -14.57 -6.79
CA PHE A 15 -9.49 -13.90 -7.75
C PHE A 15 -9.19 -14.79 -8.97
N LEU A 16 -8.90 -16.07 -8.74
CA LEU A 16 -8.68 -17.05 -9.81
C LEU A 16 -9.95 -17.28 -10.65
N ALA A 17 -11.12 -17.20 -10.02
CA ALA A 17 -12.41 -17.39 -10.67
C ALA A 17 -12.94 -16.15 -11.44
N LEU A 18 -12.21 -15.03 -11.46
CA LEU A 18 -12.62 -13.84 -12.19
C LEU A 18 -12.88 -14.16 -13.68
N PRO A 19 -14.08 -13.86 -14.22
CA PRO A 19 -14.39 -14.07 -15.62
C PRO A 19 -13.44 -13.33 -16.57
N ASP A 20 -13.20 -13.89 -17.76
CA ASP A 20 -12.33 -13.26 -18.77
C ASP A 20 -12.96 -12.01 -19.41
N THR A 21 -14.26 -11.79 -19.21
CA THR A 21 -14.93 -10.54 -19.56
C THR A 21 -14.45 -9.37 -18.69
N ILE A 22 -13.86 -9.64 -17.52
CA ILE A 22 -13.24 -8.64 -16.66
C ILE A 22 -11.78 -8.46 -17.09
N LYS A 23 -11.53 -7.39 -17.84
CA LYS A 23 -10.19 -7.05 -18.35
C LYS A 23 -9.17 -6.90 -17.23
N GLU A 24 -9.53 -6.21 -16.15
CA GLU A 24 -8.62 -5.88 -15.05
C GLU A 24 -9.12 -6.44 -13.71
N GLY A 25 -8.22 -7.09 -12.97
CA GLY A 25 -8.50 -7.55 -11.61
C GLY A 25 -7.32 -7.26 -10.68
N LEU A 26 -7.60 -6.75 -9.49
CA LEU A 26 -6.59 -6.42 -8.48
C LEU A 26 -6.74 -7.31 -7.24
N PHE A 27 -5.64 -7.93 -6.80
CA PHE A 27 -5.55 -8.66 -5.55
C PHE A 27 -4.82 -7.84 -4.48
N GLY A 28 -5.60 -7.11 -3.66
CA GLY A 28 -5.09 -6.24 -2.59
C GLY A 28 -4.97 -6.91 -1.21
N GLY A 29 -4.44 -6.18 -0.22
CA GLY A 29 -4.43 -6.57 1.20
C GLY A 29 -3.06 -6.46 1.89
N SER A 30 -2.99 -6.59 3.22
CA SER A 30 -1.75 -6.54 4.02
C SER A 30 -0.76 -7.67 3.71
N ALA A 31 0.49 -7.58 4.19
CA ALA A 31 1.51 -8.62 4.01
C ALA A 31 1.02 -9.99 4.49
N GLY A 32 1.10 -11.02 3.63
CA GLY A 32 0.48 -12.33 3.86
C GLY A 32 0.44 -13.20 2.58
N PRO A 33 0.28 -14.53 2.72
CA PRO A 33 1.00 -15.52 1.92
C PRO A 33 0.42 -15.66 0.51
N GLY A 34 1.22 -15.29 -0.49
CA GLY A 34 1.00 -15.71 -1.87
C GLY A 34 0.30 -14.72 -2.79
N LYS A 35 0.47 -13.40 -2.63
CA LYS A 35 0.06 -12.44 -3.67
C LYS A 35 0.87 -12.61 -4.96
N SER A 36 2.19 -12.59 -4.85
CA SER A 36 3.08 -12.87 -5.98
C SER A 36 2.84 -14.27 -6.54
N GLU A 37 2.60 -15.25 -5.66
CA GLU A 37 2.29 -16.62 -6.05
C GLU A 37 0.97 -16.74 -6.78
N ILE A 38 -0.10 -16.06 -6.34
CA ILE A 38 -1.40 -16.14 -7.03
C ILE A 38 -1.29 -15.59 -8.44
N LEU A 39 -0.51 -14.52 -8.65
CA LEU A 39 -0.23 -14.00 -9.97
C LEU A 39 0.57 -15.01 -10.81
N MET A 40 1.64 -15.59 -10.27
CA MET A 40 2.43 -16.60 -10.96
C MET A 40 1.61 -17.85 -11.32
N MET A 41 0.71 -18.29 -10.44
CA MET A 41 -0.12 -19.47 -10.63
C MET A 41 -1.34 -19.21 -11.51
N TYR A 42 -1.76 -17.96 -11.70
CA TYR A 42 -2.90 -17.59 -12.54
C TYR A 42 -2.89 -18.25 -13.92
N PRO A 43 -1.84 -18.10 -14.76
CA PRO A 43 -1.81 -18.73 -16.09
C PRO A 43 -1.83 -20.26 -16.04
N ILE A 44 -1.37 -20.87 -14.95
CA ILE A 44 -1.35 -22.32 -14.78
C ILE A 44 -2.76 -22.82 -14.42
N VAL A 45 -3.39 -22.23 -13.42
CA VAL A 45 -4.74 -22.61 -12.95
C VAL A 45 -5.79 -22.36 -14.02
N ARG A 46 -5.63 -21.27 -14.80
CA ARG A 46 -6.50 -20.96 -15.95
C ARG A 46 -6.18 -21.78 -17.20
N GLU A 47 -5.19 -22.69 -17.11
CA GLU A 47 -4.72 -23.57 -18.19
C GLU A 47 -4.16 -22.86 -19.44
N PHE A 48 -3.93 -21.55 -19.38
CA PHE A 48 -3.37 -20.76 -20.48
C PHE A 48 -1.99 -21.25 -20.91
N ILE A 49 -1.23 -21.86 -20.00
CA ILE A 49 0.09 -22.43 -20.30
C ILE A 49 0.09 -23.51 -21.40
N LYS A 50 -1.07 -24.12 -21.69
CA LYS A 50 -1.21 -25.17 -22.71
C LYS A 50 -1.21 -24.62 -24.14
N HIS A 51 -1.39 -23.31 -24.31
CA HIS A 51 -1.53 -22.66 -25.62
C HIS A 51 -0.19 -22.12 -26.13
N SER A 52 0.25 -22.56 -27.32
CA SER A 52 1.57 -22.19 -27.88
C SER A 52 1.74 -20.74 -28.33
N ARG A 53 0.66 -19.95 -28.32
CA ARG A 53 0.68 -18.52 -28.62
C ARG A 53 0.51 -17.64 -27.40
N PHE A 54 0.19 -18.21 -26.25
CA PHE A 54 -0.04 -17.44 -25.04
C PHE A 54 1.25 -16.82 -24.52
N LYS A 55 1.21 -15.50 -24.30
CA LYS A 55 2.30 -14.73 -23.69
C LYS A 55 1.81 -14.03 -22.43
N ALA A 56 2.44 -14.33 -21.31
CA ALA A 56 2.27 -13.55 -20.09
C ALA A 56 3.53 -12.70 -19.82
N LEU A 57 3.33 -11.55 -19.19
CA LEU A 57 4.40 -10.70 -18.68
C LEU A 57 4.18 -10.48 -17.19
N PHE A 58 5.10 -10.99 -16.37
CA PHE A 58 5.19 -10.70 -14.94
C PHE A 58 6.19 -9.57 -14.71
N THR A 59 5.82 -8.55 -13.94
CA THR A 59 6.71 -7.42 -13.64
C THR A 59 6.77 -7.09 -12.16
N ARG A 60 7.94 -6.62 -11.74
CA ARG A 60 8.19 -5.87 -10.51
C ARG A 60 8.74 -4.49 -10.84
N ARG A 61 8.87 -3.61 -9.85
CA ARG A 61 9.53 -2.31 -10.05
C ARG A 61 10.99 -2.51 -10.45
N THR A 62 11.77 -3.23 -9.66
CA THR A 62 13.22 -3.35 -9.89
C THR A 62 13.65 -4.75 -10.32
N TYR A 63 14.77 -4.84 -11.03
CA TYR A 63 15.38 -6.13 -11.35
C TYR A 63 15.85 -6.88 -10.09
N GLY A 64 16.30 -6.16 -9.06
CA GLY A 64 16.76 -6.72 -7.79
C GLY A 64 15.65 -7.52 -7.10
N GLU A 65 14.47 -6.93 -6.93
CA GLU A 65 13.29 -7.58 -6.34
C GLU A 65 12.86 -8.81 -7.15
N LEU A 66 12.77 -8.65 -8.47
CA LEU A 66 12.44 -9.75 -9.38
C LEU A 66 13.43 -10.92 -9.22
N LYS A 67 14.73 -10.63 -9.18
CA LYS A 67 15.79 -11.63 -9.14
C LYS A 67 15.89 -12.35 -7.79
N LEU A 68 15.72 -11.62 -6.69
CA LEU A 68 15.91 -12.17 -5.34
C LEU A 68 14.70 -12.98 -4.87
N GLU A 69 13.47 -12.51 -5.13
CA GLU A 69 12.26 -13.14 -4.58
C GLU A 69 11.48 -13.92 -5.64
N ILE A 70 11.24 -13.32 -6.81
CA ILE A 70 10.29 -13.85 -7.79
C ILE A 70 10.90 -14.98 -8.63
N ILE A 71 12.12 -14.82 -9.14
CA ILE A 71 12.76 -15.86 -9.96
C ILE A 71 12.94 -17.16 -9.17
N PRO A 72 13.49 -17.18 -7.94
CA PRO A 72 13.59 -18.42 -7.16
C PRO A 72 12.24 -19.07 -6.90
N ARG A 73 11.23 -18.28 -6.50
CA ARG A 73 9.88 -18.82 -6.26
C ARG A 73 9.25 -19.40 -7.53
N SER A 74 9.42 -18.73 -8.67
CA SER A 74 8.94 -19.25 -9.96
C SER A 74 9.58 -20.59 -10.32
N ARG A 75 10.86 -20.82 -9.95
CA ARG A 75 11.53 -22.11 -10.21
C ARG A 75 10.93 -23.25 -9.42
N GLU A 76 10.59 -22.99 -8.16
CA GLU A 76 9.91 -23.98 -7.31
C GLU A 76 8.54 -24.35 -7.87
N LEU A 77 7.80 -23.37 -8.37
CA LEU A 77 6.45 -23.56 -8.89
C LEU A 77 6.46 -24.14 -10.31
N TYR A 78 7.05 -23.45 -11.27
CA TYR A 78 6.87 -23.72 -12.70
C TYR A 78 7.56 -24.99 -13.18
N THR A 79 8.64 -25.42 -12.53
CA THR A 79 9.31 -26.69 -12.86
C THR A 79 8.37 -27.88 -12.65
N ALA A 80 7.49 -27.83 -11.64
CA ALA A 80 6.51 -28.88 -11.38
C ALA A 80 5.46 -29.02 -12.51
N PHE A 81 5.27 -27.96 -13.31
CA PHE A 81 4.36 -27.91 -14.45
C PHE A 81 5.10 -28.07 -15.80
N GLY A 82 6.34 -28.55 -15.78
CA GLY A 82 7.14 -28.81 -16.98
C GLY A 82 7.77 -27.57 -17.62
N GLY A 83 7.70 -26.41 -16.96
CA GLY A 83 8.33 -25.19 -17.42
C GLY A 83 9.86 -25.32 -17.50
N LYS A 84 10.46 -24.69 -18.50
CA LYS A 84 11.91 -24.56 -18.66
C LYS A 84 12.29 -23.09 -18.64
N PHE A 85 13.20 -22.71 -17.74
CA PHE A 85 13.61 -21.32 -17.59
C PHE A 85 14.82 -20.99 -18.46
N ASN A 86 14.66 -20.02 -19.36
CA ASN A 86 15.76 -19.37 -20.07
C ASN A 86 16.20 -18.14 -19.25
N LYS A 87 17.43 -18.22 -18.71
CA LYS A 87 18.00 -17.19 -17.83
C LYS A 87 18.38 -15.91 -18.58
N SER A 88 18.74 -16.00 -19.85
CA SER A 88 19.20 -14.84 -20.64
C SER A 88 18.02 -13.91 -20.95
N ASP A 89 16.90 -14.49 -21.37
CA ASP A 89 15.71 -13.75 -21.75
C ASP A 89 14.69 -13.59 -20.62
N LEU A 90 15.01 -14.13 -19.42
CA LEU A 90 14.14 -14.17 -18.24
C LEU A 90 12.74 -14.69 -18.57
N VAL A 91 12.67 -15.81 -19.31
CA VAL A 91 11.41 -16.36 -19.80
C VAL A 91 11.27 -17.83 -19.40
N TRP A 92 10.04 -18.20 -19.05
CA TRP A 92 9.64 -19.59 -18.88
C TRP A 92 8.92 -20.09 -20.12
N GLU A 93 9.39 -21.22 -20.64
CA GLU A 93 8.80 -21.94 -21.75
C GLU A 93 8.05 -23.17 -21.23
N PHE A 94 6.76 -23.27 -21.50
CA PHE A 94 5.95 -24.41 -21.11
C PHE A 94 5.77 -25.38 -22.28
N PRO A 95 5.57 -26.69 -22.04
CA PRO A 95 5.26 -27.64 -23.09
C PRO A 95 3.86 -27.38 -23.66
N SER A 96 3.70 -27.54 -24.97
CA SER A 96 2.38 -27.52 -25.60
C SER A 96 1.71 -28.90 -25.57
N VAL A 97 0.38 -28.93 -25.55
CA VAL A 97 -0.41 -30.16 -25.72
C VAL A 97 -0.77 -30.36 -27.20
N SER A 98 -0.70 -31.60 -27.68
CA SER A 98 -1.12 -31.97 -29.04
C SER A 98 -2.59 -31.58 -29.29
N GLY A 99 -2.87 -30.97 -30.44
CA GLY A 99 -4.22 -30.52 -30.83
C GLY A 99 -4.55 -29.05 -30.52
N LEU A 100 -3.80 -28.38 -29.64
CA LEU A 100 -3.89 -26.92 -29.42
C LEU A 100 -2.82 -26.13 -30.18
N ASN A 101 -2.07 -26.82 -31.05
CA ASN A 101 -1.03 -26.23 -31.88
C ASN A 101 -1.56 -25.79 -33.23
N HIS A 102 -1.43 -24.51 -33.52
CA HIS A 102 -1.64 -23.99 -34.86
C HIS A 102 -0.56 -24.48 -35.82
N SER A 103 -0.93 -24.69 -37.09
CA SER A 103 -0.06 -25.17 -38.17
C SER A 103 1.23 -24.36 -38.41
N LYS A 104 1.36 -23.16 -37.83
CA LYS A 104 2.54 -22.28 -37.94
C LYS A 104 3.34 -22.13 -36.63
N SER A 105 3.03 -22.87 -35.57
CA SER A 105 3.78 -22.84 -34.31
C SER A 105 4.97 -23.80 -34.37
N PRO A 106 6.13 -23.45 -33.76
CA PRO A 106 7.21 -24.40 -33.55
C PRO A 106 6.66 -25.64 -32.81
N GLN A 107 6.88 -26.83 -33.37
CA GLN A 107 6.39 -28.06 -32.75
C GLN A 107 7.05 -28.25 -31.39
N GLY A 108 6.22 -28.38 -30.33
CA GLY A 108 6.68 -28.69 -28.98
C GLY A 108 6.90 -27.51 -28.03
N VAL A 109 6.77 -26.25 -28.50
CA VAL A 109 6.85 -25.06 -27.63
C VAL A 109 5.43 -24.56 -27.32
N GLY A 110 5.10 -24.48 -26.03
CA GLY A 110 3.83 -24.00 -25.49
C GLY A 110 3.88 -22.51 -25.14
N ALA A 111 3.26 -22.15 -24.03
CA ALA A 111 3.18 -20.76 -23.58
C ALA A 111 4.55 -20.19 -23.16
N LEU A 112 4.65 -18.86 -23.25
CA LEU A 112 5.78 -18.09 -22.76
C LEU A 112 5.33 -17.20 -21.60
N ILE A 113 6.06 -17.25 -20.48
CA ILE A 113 5.88 -16.31 -19.36
C ILE A 113 7.18 -15.52 -19.18
N PHE A 114 7.16 -14.26 -19.58
CA PHE A 114 8.28 -13.33 -19.48
C PHE A 114 8.31 -12.68 -18.10
N PHE A 115 9.51 -12.51 -17.55
CA PHE A 115 9.75 -11.83 -16.28
C PHE A 115 10.54 -10.55 -16.57
N GLY A 116 9.99 -9.41 -16.13
CA GLY A 116 10.52 -8.09 -16.44
C GLY A 116 10.51 -7.13 -15.25
N HIS A 117 11.07 -5.94 -15.45
CA HIS A 117 11.06 -4.87 -14.46
C HIS A 117 10.87 -3.51 -15.14
N VAL A 118 10.24 -2.58 -14.42
CA VAL A 118 9.98 -1.21 -14.87
C VAL A 118 10.48 -0.26 -13.78
N GLU A 119 11.77 0.05 -13.79
CA GLU A 119 12.40 0.82 -12.70
C GLU A 119 12.18 2.32 -12.91
N ASN A 120 12.26 2.77 -14.16
CA ASN A 120 12.00 4.13 -14.61
C ASN A 120 10.87 4.16 -15.65
N GLU A 121 10.26 5.32 -15.87
CA GLU A 121 9.11 5.45 -16.78
C GLU A 121 9.46 5.06 -18.22
N ASP A 122 10.65 5.41 -18.69
CA ASP A 122 11.14 5.03 -20.02
C ASP A 122 11.30 3.50 -20.19
N ASP A 123 11.37 2.73 -19.10
CA ASP A 123 11.50 1.28 -19.19
C ASP A 123 10.26 0.61 -19.80
N VAL A 124 9.11 1.31 -19.83
CA VAL A 124 7.91 0.81 -20.51
C VAL A 124 8.17 0.50 -22.00
N HIS A 125 9.11 1.22 -22.62
CA HIS A 125 9.45 1.07 -24.03
C HIS A 125 10.21 -0.23 -24.33
N LYS A 126 10.76 -0.91 -23.31
CA LYS A 126 11.31 -2.28 -23.45
C LYS A 126 10.24 -3.25 -23.97
N TYR A 127 8.97 -2.93 -23.79
CA TYR A 127 7.82 -3.79 -24.12
C TYR A 127 7.07 -3.36 -25.40
N ASP A 128 7.55 -2.36 -26.15
CA ASP A 128 6.83 -1.78 -27.29
C ASP A 128 6.44 -2.80 -28.37
N SER A 129 7.31 -3.75 -28.63
CA SER A 129 7.10 -4.81 -29.64
C SER A 129 6.29 -6.00 -29.12
N MET A 130 5.98 -6.05 -27.82
CA MET A 130 5.29 -7.19 -27.23
C MET A 130 3.78 -7.13 -27.46
N GLU A 131 3.22 -8.28 -27.77
CA GLU A 131 1.78 -8.58 -27.66
C GLU A 131 1.62 -9.47 -26.43
N ILE A 132 0.90 -8.96 -25.42
CA ILE A 132 0.78 -9.58 -24.09
C ILE A 132 -0.66 -10.04 -23.89
N ASN A 133 -0.88 -11.33 -23.66
CA ASN A 133 -2.21 -11.87 -23.35
C ASN A 133 -2.57 -11.68 -21.88
N LEU A 134 -1.58 -11.78 -20.99
CA LEU A 134 -1.78 -11.64 -19.55
C LEU A 134 -0.67 -10.79 -18.93
N PHE A 135 -1.01 -9.61 -18.46
CA PHE A 135 -0.10 -8.76 -17.71
C PHE A 135 -0.28 -8.97 -16.20
N LEU A 136 0.83 -9.23 -15.50
CA LEU A 136 0.91 -9.58 -14.09
C LEU A 136 1.84 -8.61 -13.34
N PRO A 137 1.43 -7.35 -13.12
CA PRO A 137 2.20 -6.43 -12.30
C PRO A 137 2.02 -6.76 -10.82
N ASP A 138 3.11 -7.16 -10.18
CA ASP A 138 3.16 -7.44 -8.76
C ASP A 138 3.68 -6.23 -7.99
N GLU A 139 3.13 -6.01 -6.80
CA GLU A 139 3.30 -4.77 -6.04
C GLU A 139 3.04 -3.51 -6.87
N VAL A 140 1.88 -3.48 -7.55
CA VAL A 140 1.52 -2.39 -8.47
C VAL A 140 1.51 -1.00 -7.81
N GLN A 141 1.35 -0.92 -6.49
CA GLN A 141 1.46 0.35 -5.74
C GLN A 141 2.85 1.02 -5.86
N THR A 142 3.86 0.29 -6.29
CA THR A 142 5.22 0.82 -6.55
C THR A 142 5.35 1.46 -7.93
N PHE A 143 4.40 1.24 -8.85
CA PHE A 143 4.43 1.76 -10.21
C PHE A 143 3.85 3.18 -10.26
N THR A 144 4.36 4.01 -11.17
CA THR A 144 3.64 5.24 -11.51
C THR A 144 2.45 4.91 -12.40
N GLU A 145 1.48 5.82 -12.49
CA GLU A 145 0.32 5.66 -13.36
C GLU A 145 0.75 5.41 -14.81
N LEU A 146 1.74 6.15 -15.32
CA LEU A 146 2.27 5.99 -16.67
C LEU A 146 2.77 4.56 -16.92
N MET A 147 3.57 4.02 -16.00
CA MET A 147 4.13 2.67 -16.14
C MET A 147 3.05 1.62 -16.26
N TYR A 148 2.06 1.71 -15.39
CA TYR A 148 0.94 0.78 -15.37
C TYR A 148 0.10 0.92 -16.65
N LEU A 149 -0.39 2.13 -16.92
CA LEU A 149 -1.32 2.38 -18.02
C LEU A 149 -0.71 2.06 -19.38
N TYR A 150 0.57 2.40 -19.59
CA TYR A 150 1.25 2.15 -20.85
C TYR A 150 1.26 0.66 -21.19
N ILE A 151 1.74 -0.19 -20.29
CA ILE A 151 1.81 -1.63 -20.55
C ILE A 151 0.41 -2.23 -20.57
N ALA A 152 -0.39 -1.95 -19.53
CA ALA A 152 -1.71 -2.55 -19.33
C ALA A 152 -2.71 -2.24 -20.45
N PHE A 153 -2.70 -1.03 -21.02
CA PHE A 153 -3.72 -0.62 -21.99
C PHE A 153 -3.21 -0.49 -23.42
N THR A 154 -1.89 -0.47 -23.65
CA THR A 154 -1.34 -0.39 -25.02
C THR A 154 -0.69 -1.69 -25.50
N ARG A 155 -0.16 -2.52 -24.59
CA ARG A 155 0.52 -3.79 -24.92
C ARG A 155 -0.34 -5.03 -24.68
N VAL A 156 -1.28 -4.96 -23.72
CA VAL A 156 -2.20 -6.07 -23.46
C VAL A 156 -3.26 -6.16 -24.54
N ARG A 157 -3.09 -7.13 -25.44
CA ARG A 157 -3.93 -7.36 -26.62
C ARG A 157 -3.80 -8.80 -27.08
N THR A 158 -4.73 -9.23 -27.92
CA THR A 158 -4.70 -10.56 -28.52
C THR A 158 -5.02 -10.44 -30.01
N SER A 159 -4.25 -11.12 -30.84
CA SER A 159 -4.58 -11.35 -32.25
C SER A 159 -5.39 -12.64 -32.46
N TYR A 160 -5.69 -13.37 -31.39
CA TYR A 160 -6.30 -14.71 -31.40
C TYR A 160 -7.59 -14.72 -30.56
N PRO A 161 -8.78 -14.97 -31.15
CA PRO A 161 -10.06 -14.92 -30.44
C PRO A 161 -10.18 -15.87 -29.24
N GLU A 162 -9.42 -16.96 -29.24
CA GLU A 162 -9.40 -17.99 -28.18
C GLU A 162 -8.48 -17.65 -27.00
N LEU A 163 -7.60 -16.66 -27.16
CA LEU A 163 -6.70 -16.20 -26.10
C LEU A 163 -7.19 -14.90 -25.50
N PRO A 164 -7.07 -14.72 -24.18
CA PRO A 164 -7.60 -13.53 -23.55
C PRO A 164 -6.59 -12.37 -23.63
N ALA A 165 -7.06 -11.19 -23.23
CA ALA A 165 -6.25 -9.98 -23.08
C ALA A 165 -6.57 -9.36 -21.71
N LEU A 166 -5.87 -9.83 -20.66
CA LEU A 166 -6.19 -9.58 -19.25
C LEU A 166 -5.05 -8.91 -18.51
N ILE A 167 -5.43 -8.21 -17.45
CA ILE A 167 -4.53 -7.66 -16.44
C ILE A 167 -4.95 -8.25 -15.09
N ARG A 168 -3.99 -8.83 -14.38
CA ARG A 168 -4.18 -9.35 -13.02
C ARG A 168 -3.05 -8.80 -12.16
N ALA A 169 -3.37 -7.78 -11.39
CA ALA A 169 -2.42 -7.05 -10.57
C ALA A 169 -2.49 -7.53 -9.11
N ALA A 170 -1.40 -7.34 -8.38
CA ALA A 170 -1.38 -7.49 -6.93
C ALA A 170 -0.87 -6.20 -6.29
N ALA A 171 -1.52 -5.78 -5.21
CA ALA A 171 -1.12 -4.60 -4.46
C ALA A 171 -1.01 -4.86 -2.96
N MET A 172 -0.20 -4.05 -2.31
CA MET A 172 -0.25 -3.83 -0.87
C MET A 172 -0.70 -2.39 -0.60
N PRO A 173 -1.36 -2.13 0.55
CA PRO A 173 -1.59 -0.75 1.00
C PRO A 173 -0.27 0.02 1.14
N GLY A 174 -0.28 1.33 0.86
CA GLY A 174 0.89 2.20 0.99
C GLY A 174 1.53 2.61 -0.35
N ASN A 175 2.67 3.30 -0.28
CA ASN A 175 3.48 3.81 -1.40
C ASN A 175 2.94 5.10 -2.08
N ILE A 176 3.28 5.39 -3.34
CA ILE A 176 3.21 6.70 -4.06
C ILE A 176 1.90 7.53 -3.85
N GLY A 177 0.79 6.96 -3.36
CA GLY A 177 -0.44 7.66 -2.99
C GLY A 177 -0.59 8.14 -1.53
N HIS A 178 0.43 8.00 -0.67
CA HIS A 178 0.32 8.29 0.77
C HIS A 178 1.42 9.22 1.26
N CYS A 179 1.33 10.53 0.98
CA CYS A 179 2.33 11.48 1.46
C CYS A 179 1.70 12.66 2.22
N ILE A 180 2.47 13.18 3.18
CA ILE A 180 2.33 14.47 3.85
C ILE A 180 3.68 15.20 3.72
N ASP A 181 3.67 16.52 3.57
CA ASP A 181 4.86 17.38 3.43
C ASP A 181 5.53 17.72 4.77
N TYR A 182 4.73 17.78 5.83
CA TYR A 182 5.13 17.89 7.22
C TYR A 182 4.06 17.23 8.11
N GLY A 183 4.44 16.91 9.34
CA GLY A 183 3.53 16.35 10.31
C GLY A 183 4.26 15.67 11.45
N GLU A 184 3.52 15.40 12.51
CA GLU A 184 4.03 14.68 13.66
C GLU A 184 3.27 13.37 13.81
N VAL A 185 3.98 12.31 14.15
CA VAL A 185 3.41 11.00 14.47
C VAL A 185 3.40 10.85 15.99
N LEU A 186 2.23 10.53 16.55
CA LEU A 186 2.10 10.24 17.97
C LEU A 186 2.74 8.87 18.25
N THR A 187 3.75 8.87 19.12
CA THR A 187 4.47 7.66 19.57
C THR A 187 4.33 7.48 21.07
N PRO A 188 4.66 6.30 21.64
CA PRO A 188 4.77 6.14 23.09
C PRO A 188 5.74 7.10 23.79
N LYS A 189 6.63 7.76 23.05
CA LYS A 189 7.57 8.76 23.55
C LYS A 189 7.08 10.21 23.38
N GLY A 190 5.87 10.40 22.83
CA GLY A 190 5.32 11.69 22.46
C GLY A 190 5.26 11.90 20.95
N TRP A 191 4.98 13.13 20.54
CA TRP A 191 4.97 13.53 19.14
C TRP A 191 6.40 13.58 18.60
N ILE A 192 6.60 12.99 17.42
CA ILE A 192 7.88 12.96 16.71
C ILE A 192 7.61 13.43 15.28
N ASP A 193 8.47 14.30 14.74
CA ASP A 193 8.39 14.71 13.33
C ASP A 193 8.43 13.47 12.43
N ILE A 194 7.51 13.39 11.46
CA ILE A 194 7.41 12.25 10.55
C ILE A 194 8.73 11.98 9.80
N LYS A 195 9.55 13.00 9.57
CA LYS A 195 10.87 12.88 8.94
C LYS A 195 11.85 12.08 9.79
N ASP A 196 11.72 12.15 11.11
CA ASP A 196 12.60 11.48 12.07
C ASP A 196 12.17 10.05 12.40
N ILE A 197 10.94 9.65 12.01
CA ILE A 197 10.42 8.29 12.17
C ILE A 197 11.23 7.28 11.33
N LYS A 198 11.56 6.14 11.96
CA LYS A 198 12.34 5.03 11.39
C LYS A 198 11.56 3.72 11.42
N VAL A 199 11.91 2.82 10.51
CA VAL A 199 11.42 1.43 10.54
C VAL A 199 11.81 0.79 11.88
N GLY A 200 10.83 0.17 12.54
CA GLY A 200 10.94 -0.42 13.86
C GLY A 200 10.52 0.50 15.01
N ASP A 201 10.32 1.81 14.79
CA ASP A 201 9.80 2.70 15.82
C ASP A 201 8.38 2.30 16.21
N SER A 202 8.07 2.41 17.51
CA SER A 202 6.72 2.21 18.01
C SER A 202 5.90 3.47 17.78
N ILE A 203 4.72 3.31 17.18
CA ILE A 203 3.77 4.39 16.92
C ILE A 203 2.41 4.03 17.52
N TYR A 204 1.52 5.02 17.59
CA TYR A 204 0.12 4.78 17.89
C TYR A 204 -0.74 4.81 16.62
N GLU A 205 -1.67 3.87 16.54
CA GLU A 205 -2.65 3.71 15.47
C GLU A 205 -4.07 3.62 16.04
N VAL A 206 -5.07 3.61 15.18
CA VAL A 206 -6.48 3.48 15.56
C VAL A 206 -7.03 2.18 14.98
N ASP A 207 -7.55 1.30 15.85
CA ASP A 207 -8.17 0.07 15.40
C ASP A 207 -9.56 0.31 14.78
N SER A 208 -10.16 -0.75 14.21
CA SER A 208 -11.48 -0.68 13.58
C SER A 208 -12.62 -0.33 14.55
N ASN A 209 -12.43 -0.51 15.85
CA ASN A 209 -13.39 -0.17 16.91
C ASN A 209 -13.15 1.26 17.44
N GLY A 210 -12.12 1.94 16.93
CA GLY A 210 -11.79 3.29 17.31
C GLY A 210 -10.94 3.45 18.55
N TYR A 211 -10.25 2.40 18.98
CA TYR A 211 -9.32 2.44 20.10
C TYR A 211 -7.90 2.72 19.63
N LEU A 212 -7.18 3.49 20.43
CA LEU A 212 -5.75 3.70 20.27
C LEU A 212 -5.01 2.40 20.58
N ILE A 213 -4.19 1.93 19.64
CA ILE A 213 -3.32 0.76 19.76
C ILE A 213 -1.88 1.15 19.45
N SER A 214 -0.91 0.39 19.96
CA SER A 214 0.49 0.58 19.55
C SER A 214 0.85 -0.42 18.47
N SER A 215 1.58 0.05 17.46
CA SER A 215 2.13 -0.76 16.37
C SER A 215 3.60 -0.41 16.14
N GLN A 216 4.26 -1.09 15.19
CA GLN A 216 5.60 -0.75 14.74
C GLN A 216 5.58 -0.27 13.30
N VAL A 217 6.44 0.70 12.99
CA VAL A 217 6.66 1.15 11.63
C VAL A 217 7.31 0.03 10.84
N PHE A 218 6.59 -0.57 9.91
CA PHE A 218 7.12 -1.65 9.07
C PHE A 218 7.91 -1.14 7.87
N GLN A 219 7.55 0.05 7.36
CA GLN A 219 8.11 0.60 6.14
C GLN A 219 8.05 2.13 6.15
N LYS A 220 9.01 2.76 5.46
CA LYS A 220 9.03 4.20 5.17
C LYS A 220 9.15 4.38 3.66
N HIS A 221 8.32 5.26 3.10
CA HIS A 221 8.33 5.62 1.69
C HIS A 221 8.65 7.11 1.57
N GLU A 222 9.53 7.46 0.64
CA GLU A 222 9.91 8.84 0.36
C GLU A 222 10.06 9.02 -1.15
N HIS A 223 9.31 9.96 -1.71
CA HIS A 223 9.27 10.22 -3.14
C HIS A 223 9.19 11.72 -3.37
N LYS A 224 9.80 12.20 -4.47
CA LYS A 224 9.55 13.56 -4.94
C LYS A 224 8.13 13.62 -5.51
N PHE A 225 7.35 14.57 -5.02
CA PHE A 225 6.02 14.87 -5.58
C PHE A 225 6.12 16.15 -6.41
N ASP A 226 5.70 16.07 -7.66
CA ASP A 226 5.62 17.21 -8.58
C ASP A 226 4.13 17.50 -8.85
N GLY A 227 3.54 18.36 -8.02
CA GLY A 227 2.13 18.69 -8.04
C GLY A 227 1.73 19.60 -6.88
N GLU A 228 0.50 20.09 -6.91
CA GLU A 228 -0.05 20.87 -5.82
C GLU A 228 -0.61 19.95 -4.73
N LEU A 229 -0.27 20.25 -3.48
CA LEU A 229 -0.84 19.58 -2.32
C LEU A 229 -2.26 20.10 -2.08
N LEU A 230 -3.13 19.21 -1.64
CA LEU A 230 -4.45 19.54 -1.17
C LEU A 230 -4.33 20.08 0.25
N GLU A 231 -4.80 21.32 0.43
CA GLU A 231 -4.76 22.06 1.69
C GLU A 231 -6.18 22.27 2.23
N ILE A 232 -6.48 21.68 3.39
CA ILE A 232 -7.74 21.90 4.13
C ILE A 232 -7.43 22.68 5.39
N ASN A 233 -7.97 23.89 5.45
CA ASN A 233 -7.80 24.80 6.57
C ASN A 233 -9.14 25.07 7.27
N SER A 234 -9.26 24.66 8.54
CA SER A 234 -10.42 24.95 9.39
C SER A 234 -9.98 25.23 10.83
N PRO A 235 -10.82 25.87 11.67
CA PRO A 235 -10.45 26.26 13.05
C PRO A 235 -9.92 25.13 13.94
N HIS A 236 -10.22 23.87 13.61
CA HIS A 236 -9.86 22.70 14.42
C HIS A 236 -9.30 21.55 13.58
N LEU A 237 -8.82 21.82 12.37
CA LEU A 237 -8.23 20.81 11.49
C LEU A 237 -7.44 21.52 10.38
N HIS A 238 -6.16 21.18 10.31
CA HIS A 238 -5.28 21.49 9.19
C HIS A 238 -4.88 20.16 8.54
N ILE A 239 -5.02 20.05 7.21
CA ILE A 239 -4.53 18.90 6.43
C ILE A 239 -3.76 19.44 5.23
N SER A 240 -2.51 19.02 5.07
CA SER A 240 -1.76 19.13 3.82
C SER A 240 -1.39 17.72 3.37
N CYS A 241 -1.83 17.32 2.17
CA CYS A 241 -1.54 15.99 1.64
C CYS A 241 -1.67 15.94 0.11
N THR A 242 -1.14 14.87 -0.50
CA THR A 242 -1.38 14.62 -1.92
C THR A 242 -2.88 14.38 -2.20
N PRO A 243 -3.41 14.75 -3.39
CA PRO A 243 -4.83 14.55 -3.72
C PRO A 243 -5.37 13.15 -3.45
N GLU A 244 -4.56 12.12 -3.70
CA GLU A 244 -4.93 10.70 -3.52
C GLU A 244 -4.77 10.19 -2.07
N HIS A 245 -4.36 11.04 -1.13
CA HIS A 245 -4.12 10.64 0.25
C HIS A 245 -5.41 10.15 0.91
N SER A 246 -5.40 8.92 1.43
CA SER A 246 -6.56 8.31 2.08
C SER A 246 -6.85 8.92 3.46
N ILE A 247 -7.94 9.67 3.56
CA ILE A 247 -8.39 10.30 4.81
C ILE A 247 -9.50 9.45 5.46
N ALA A 248 -9.36 9.18 6.75
CA ALA A 248 -10.37 8.49 7.54
C ALA A 248 -11.55 9.43 7.90
N ARG A 249 -12.72 9.16 7.32
CA ARG A 249 -13.96 9.88 7.63
C ARG A 249 -15.04 8.97 8.19
N LYS A 250 -16.00 9.52 8.92
CA LYS A 250 -17.18 8.79 9.38
C LYS A 250 -18.03 8.34 8.18
N ASN A 251 -18.51 7.11 8.24
CA ASN A 251 -19.45 6.60 7.23
C ASN A 251 -20.87 7.11 7.52
N ALA A 252 -21.47 7.85 6.60
CA ALA A 252 -22.82 8.40 6.74
C ALA A 252 -23.93 7.33 6.74
N ASN A 253 -23.68 6.13 6.19
CA ASN A 253 -24.71 5.14 5.88
C ASN A 253 -24.81 3.96 6.87
N LYS A 254 -24.19 4.02 8.07
CA LYS A 254 -24.24 2.91 9.06
C LYS A 254 -24.42 3.36 10.51
N TYR A 255 -25.20 2.56 11.25
CA TYR A 255 -25.52 2.69 12.68
C TYR A 255 -24.38 2.28 13.65
N ARG A 256 -23.19 1.95 13.16
CA ARG A 256 -22.00 1.64 13.98
C ARG A 256 -20.84 2.49 13.47
N ASP A 257 -20.02 3.01 14.39
CA ASP A 257 -18.87 3.91 14.14
C ASP A 257 -17.78 3.26 13.27
N ASN A 258 -18.12 2.94 12.02
CA ASN A 258 -17.20 2.42 11.03
C ASN A 258 -16.72 3.59 10.18
N PHE A 259 -15.41 3.79 10.16
CA PHE A 259 -14.76 4.77 9.31
C PHE A 259 -14.57 4.18 7.92
N VAL A 260 -14.51 5.06 6.94
CA VAL A 260 -14.11 4.72 5.57
C VAL A 260 -12.93 5.58 5.20
N LEU A 261 -11.93 4.97 4.57
CA LEU A 261 -10.84 5.68 3.93
C LEU A 261 -11.35 6.22 2.60
N THR A 262 -11.16 7.52 2.36
CA THR A 262 -11.55 8.18 1.13
C THR A 262 -10.38 9.04 0.67
N PRO A 263 -9.96 8.98 -0.61
CA PRO A 263 -8.97 9.90 -1.16
C PRO A 263 -9.33 11.36 -0.85
N ALA A 264 -8.33 12.21 -0.62
CA ALA A 264 -8.54 13.57 -0.15
C ALA A 264 -9.35 14.40 -1.17
N ASN A 265 -9.07 14.24 -2.46
CA ASN A 265 -9.80 14.85 -3.57
C ASN A 265 -11.23 14.32 -3.76
N GLU A 266 -11.56 13.14 -3.21
CA GLU A 266 -12.89 12.53 -3.25
C GLU A 266 -13.71 12.79 -1.97
N LEU A 267 -13.18 13.56 -1.02
CA LEU A 267 -13.92 13.87 0.19
C LEU A 267 -15.22 14.64 -0.13
N PRO A 268 -16.36 14.25 0.48
CA PRO A 268 -17.59 15.00 0.30
C PRO A 268 -17.46 16.40 0.92
N PHE A 269 -18.21 17.36 0.38
CA PHE A 269 -18.20 18.76 0.84
C PHE A 269 -18.38 18.92 2.37
N GLN A 270 -19.16 18.01 3.00
CA GLN A 270 -19.28 17.92 4.46
C GLN A 270 -18.76 16.56 4.96
N ALA A 271 -17.44 16.39 4.98
CA ALA A 271 -16.80 15.21 5.56
C ALA A 271 -16.63 15.35 7.08
N GLN A 272 -17.13 14.39 7.84
CA GLN A 272 -16.83 14.28 9.28
C GLN A 272 -15.53 13.51 9.48
N ILE A 273 -14.43 14.23 9.64
CA ILE A 273 -13.10 13.67 9.92
C ILE A 273 -13.00 13.31 11.40
N ARG A 274 -12.42 12.14 11.70
CA ARG A 274 -12.18 11.73 13.09
C ARG A 274 -11.02 12.53 13.67
N LYS A 275 -11.25 13.19 14.80
CA LYS A 275 -10.24 14.02 15.49
C LYS A 275 -9.85 13.48 16.87
N SER A 276 -10.52 12.42 17.32
CA SER A 276 -10.31 11.84 18.64
C SER A 276 -10.47 10.32 18.58
N VAL A 277 -9.84 9.64 19.52
CA VAL A 277 -9.75 8.18 19.59
C VAL A 277 -10.15 7.74 20.99
N ASN A 278 -10.72 6.54 21.11
CA ASN A 278 -10.95 5.96 22.41
C ASN A 278 -9.60 5.50 22.97
N TYR A 279 -9.30 5.85 24.20
CA TYR A 279 -8.09 5.42 24.88
C TYR A 279 -8.50 4.63 26.13
N ASN A 280 -8.20 3.34 26.12
CA ASN A 280 -8.51 2.49 27.28
C ASN A 280 -7.48 2.61 28.41
N GLY A 281 -6.37 3.32 28.16
CA GLY A 281 -5.36 3.60 29.16
C GLY A 281 -4.54 2.38 29.59
N GLU A 282 -3.28 2.65 29.91
CA GLU A 282 -2.71 2.11 31.13
C GLU A 282 -3.21 2.95 32.31
N GLN A 283 -3.21 2.40 33.54
CA GLN A 283 -3.55 3.20 34.72
C GLN A 283 -2.60 4.40 34.82
N PHE A 284 -3.16 5.62 34.88
CA PHE A 284 -2.35 6.80 35.15
C PHE A 284 -1.59 6.59 36.47
N PRO A 285 -0.30 6.98 36.53
CA PRO A 285 0.43 6.85 37.77
C PRO A 285 -0.23 7.73 38.83
N LEU A 286 -0.21 7.30 40.09
CA LEU A 286 -0.71 8.12 41.21
C LEU A 286 0.08 9.44 41.30
N ASN A 287 1.39 9.36 41.08
CA ASN A 287 2.32 10.48 41.13
C ASN A 287 3.26 10.51 39.93
N ILE A 288 3.75 11.69 39.58
CA ILE A 288 4.85 11.91 38.64
C ILE A 288 6.06 12.47 39.40
N LYS A 289 7.26 12.06 39.00
CA LYS A 289 8.51 12.59 39.54
C LYS A 289 8.99 13.75 38.68
N ILE A 290 9.04 14.95 39.26
CA ILE A 290 9.61 16.14 38.61
C ILE A 290 10.83 16.56 39.41
N ALA A 291 12.00 16.46 38.78
CA ALA A 291 13.30 16.55 39.44
C ALA A 291 13.37 15.62 40.67
N ASN A 292 13.46 16.19 41.87
CA ASN A 292 13.55 15.51 43.16
C ASN A 292 12.23 15.47 43.94
N LYS A 293 11.10 15.88 43.34
CA LYS A 293 9.78 15.89 43.98
C LYS A 293 8.83 14.88 43.35
N GLU A 294 8.01 14.26 44.18
CA GLU A 294 6.88 13.43 43.76
C GLU A 294 5.61 14.27 43.85
N ILE A 295 4.86 14.37 42.76
CA ILE A 295 3.69 15.25 42.64
C ILE A 295 2.51 14.39 42.20
N PRO A 296 1.33 14.51 42.84
CA PRO A 296 0.13 13.85 42.37
C PRO A 296 -0.12 14.14 40.89
N TYR A 297 -0.25 13.08 40.09
CA TYR A 297 -0.33 13.19 38.64
C TYR A 297 -1.47 14.12 38.18
N ILE A 298 -2.60 14.08 38.90
CA ILE A 298 -3.75 14.95 38.65
C ILE A 298 -3.46 16.44 38.87
N LEU A 299 -2.59 16.79 39.81
CA LEU A 299 -2.18 18.18 40.05
C LEU A 299 -1.25 18.67 38.94
N TYR A 300 -0.34 17.80 38.50
CA TYR A 300 0.51 18.10 37.36
C TYR A 300 -0.31 18.36 36.09
N LEU A 301 -1.31 17.52 35.80
CA LEU A 301 -2.20 17.73 34.66
C LEU A 301 -2.97 19.05 34.74
N LYS A 302 -3.45 19.44 35.93
CA LYS A 302 -4.12 20.74 36.14
C LYS A 302 -3.18 21.92 35.85
N LEU A 303 -1.96 21.86 36.38
CA LEU A 303 -0.92 22.86 36.12
C LEU A 303 -0.61 22.94 34.62
N LEU A 304 -0.45 21.79 33.96
CA LEU A 304 -0.17 21.72 32.53
C LEU A 304 -1.31 22.35 31.71
N GLY A 305 -2.56 22.11 32.09
CA GLY A 305 -3.72 22.74 31.46
C GLY A 305 -3.67 24.27 31.53
N TRP A 306 -3.39 24.83 32.71
CA TRP A 306 -3.23 26.28 32.86
C TRP A 306 -2.02 26.83 32.11
N PHE A 307 -0.91 26.09 32.11
CA PHE A 307 0.29 26.50 31.39
C PHE A 307 0.08 26.47 29.87
N LEU A 308 -0.64 25.49 29.33
CA LEU A 308 -0.95 25.44 27.90
C LEU A 308 -1.94 26.54 27.48
N SER A 309 -2.82 26.99 28.38
CA SER A 309 -3.79 28.04 28.06
C SER A 309 -3.23 29.46 28.21
N GLU A 310 -2.42 29.69 29.24
CA GLU A 310 -2.02 31.05 29.69
C GLU A 310 -0.55 31.12 30.14
N GLY A 311 0.22 30.07 29.88
CA GLY A 311 1.60 29.97 30.31
C GLY A 311 2.59 30.60 29.35
N TYR A 312 3.75 30.95 29.89
CA TYR A 312 4.91 31.38 29.11
C TYR A 312 6.20 30.92 29.79
N THR A 313 7.25 30.80 28.99
CA THR A 313 8.61 30.49 29.45
C THR A 313 9.48 31.75 29.39
N LEU A 314 10.33 31.96 30.40
CA LEU A 314 11.42 32.93 30.35
C LEU A 314 12.75 32.19 30.16
N GLU A 315 13.42 32.44 29.04
CA GLU A 315 14.64 31.70 28.63
C GLU A 315 15.79 31.86 29.64
N GLU A 316 15.93 33.00 30.31
CA GLU A 316 17.10 33.29 31.13
C GLU A 316 17.06 32.66 32.54
N ASP A 317 15.87 32.39 33.09
CA ASP A 317 15.72 32.02 34.50
C ASP A 317 15.18 30.60 34.74
N TYR A 318 14.96 29.81 33.68
CA TYR A 318 14.22 28.53 33.76
C TYR A 318 12.86 28.68 34.47
N LEU A 319 12.24 29.86 34.34
CA LEU A 319 10.97 30.18 34.96
C LEU A 319 9.82 29.91 34.00
N VAL A 320 8.78 29.29 34.55
CA VAL A 320 7.46 29.18 33.92
C VAL A 320 6.50 30.10 34.66
N GLY A 321 5.85 30.99 33.92
CA GLY A 321 4.81 31.88 34.43
C GLY A 321 3.44 31.44 33.92
N ILE A 322 2.39 31.76 34.69
CA ILE A 322 0.99 31.70 34.24
C ILE A 322 0.40 33.07 34.55
N CYS A 323 -0.01 33.79 33.53
CA CYS A 323 -0.63 35.11 33.69
C CYS A 323 -2.00 35.10 33.03
N GLN A 324 -3.04 35.34 33.82
CA GLN A 324 -4.36 35.63 33.28
C GLN A 324 -4.30 36.93 32.47
N SER A 325 -4.45 36.82 31.16
CA SER A 325 -4.78 37.95 30.30
C SER A 325 -6.10 38.53 30.80
N LYS A 326 -6.05 39.67 31.50
CA LYS A 326 -7.26 40.45 31.78
C LYS A 326 -7.82 40.89 30.42
N GLU A 327 -9.11 40.69 30.18
CA GLU A 327 -9.78 41.29 29.02
C GLU A 327 -9.49 42.80 29.00
N GLU A 328 -9.23 43.37 27.81
CA GLU A 328 -9.19 44.82 27.63
C GLU A 328 -10.48 45.39 28.22
N ASN A 329 -10.37 46.26 29.23
CA ASN A 329 -11.44 47.07 29.87
C ASN A 329 -12.06 46.59 31.20
N ARG A 330 -11.42 45.74 32.02
CA ARG A 330 -11.88 45.52 33.40
C ARG A 330 -11.20 46.47 34.41
N THR A 331 -11.84 47.59 34.75
CA THR A 331 -11.51 48.38 35.96
C THR A 331 -12.08 47.70 37.20
N GLU A 332 -11.33 47.78 38.31
CA GLU A 332 -11.48 47.02 39.57
C GLU A 332 -12.88 46.97 40.18
#